data_AF-A0AAX2EZQ6-F1
#
_entry.id   AF-A0AAX2EZQ6-F1
#
_cell.length_a   1.000
_cell.length_b   1.000
_cell.length_c   1.000
_cell.angle_alpha   90.00
_cell.angle_beta   90.00
_cell.angle_gamma   90.00
#
_symmetry.space_group_name_H-M   'P 1'
#
loop_
_entity.id
_entity.type
_entity.pdbx_description
1 polymer ?
#
loop_
_entity_poly.entity_id
_entity_poly.type
_entity_poly.pdbx_seq_one_letter_code
_entity_poly.pdbx_strand_id
1 'polypeptide(L)'
;MPNTQNTHQVKAADSGAVYSPRLCNEDLAPTRNQNWSWYNIFSFWMSDVHSMGGYVVAASFFTLGLASWQVLLCLLVGICIVQLCANLVAKPSQMAGVPYAVICRQAFGVFGANIPAVIRGLIAFAWYGIQTYLAANALMLVLLKFWPSLSSLTQGSLFGLSHLGWLCFATMWILQAMVFWHGMSAIKRFIDIAGPAVYVVMLALAGWIVYKTGFDGISFTLASKSLSAGEQTWQMITATALVVSYFSGPLLNFGDFSRYGKSMGEIRRGNRWGLPFNFLLFSIVTVVIVSGTQSLFGRMITDPIETVSRVGNDLAVAIGLLTMITATIGINIVANFVSPAFDFSNCSPQKISFRTGGMIAAVGSILLTPWNLFNSPELIHYTLDVLGAFIGPLFGILIADFYLIKRGQVFVDDLFDDTPKGKYWYRNGFNPKAIGALVPSVAVGLIISFIPALHEVANFSWFIGVLLGGITYRWLAREERAVVTTSHFNTNVAAQKE
;
A
#
# COMPACT_ATOMS: atom_id res chain seq x y z
N MET A 1 -33.02 -12.30 -33.39
CA MET A 1 -32.05 -13.34 -33.83
C MET A 1 -30.67 -12.71 -33.82
N PRO A 2 -29.73 -13.23 -33.00
CA PRO A 2 -28.47 -12.56 -32.71
C PRO A 2 -27.36 -13.02 -33.67
N ASN A 3 -26.54 -12.08 -34.13
CA ASN A 3 -25.26 -12.36 -34.77
C ASN A 3 -24.25 -12.77 -33.69
N THR A 4 -24.06 -14.06 -33.55
CA THR A 4 -22.93 -14.68 -32.86
C THR A 4 -21.64 -14.42 -33.65
N GLN A 5 -20.95 -13.32 -33.34
CA GLN A 5 -19.53 -13.22 -33.66
C GLN A 5 -18.76 -13.99 -32.59
N ASN A 6 -18.30 -15.18 -32.99
CA ASN A 6 -17.31 -15.96 -32.27
C ASN A 6 -16.07 -15.10 -31.98
N THR A 7 -15.97 -14.59 -30.76
CA THR A 7 -14.69 -14.15 -30.20
C THR A 7 -13.82 -15.40 -30.07
N HIS A 8 -12.95 -15.62 -31.05
CA HIS A 8 -11.84 -16.54 -30.89
C HIS A 8 -11.03 -16.10 -29.67
N GLN A 9 -11.15 -16.85 -28.58
CA GLN A 9 -10.17 -16.87 -27.51
C GLN A 9 -8.81 -17.20 -28.13
N VAL A 10 -7.97 -16.18 -28.31
CA VAL A 10 -6.55 -16.39 -28.61
C VAL A 10 -5.91 -16.93 -27.33
N LYS A 11 -5.93 -18.28 -27.23
CA LYS A 11 -5.14 -19.06 -26.28
C LYS A 11 -3.70 -18.53 -26.30
N ALA A 12 -3.09 -18.45 -25.12
CA ALA A 12 -1.67 -18.16 -24.95
C ALA A 12 -0.83 -19.13 -25.80
N ALA A 13 -0.44 -18.71 -26.99
CA ALA A 13 0.37 -19.49 -27.92
C ALA A 13 1.04 -18.55 -28.93
N ASP A 14 1.91 -17.66 -28.44
CA ASP A 14 2.96 -17.06 -29.27
C ASP A 14 4.36 -17.22 -28.64
N SER A 15 4.46 -17.99 -27.55
CA SER A 15 5.71 -18.61 -27.10
C SER A 15 5.41 -20.09 -26.86
N GLY A 16 6.23 -21.00 -27.39
CA GLY A 16 6.04 -22.45 -27.24
C GLY A 16 6.19 -23.01 -25.80
N ALA A 17 6.04 -22.17 -24.78
CA ALA A 17 6.14 -22.56 -23.38
C ALA A 17 4.75 -22.96 -22.83
N VAL A 18 4.58 -24.23 -22.50
CA VAL A 18 3.39 -24.72 -21.80
C VAL A 18 3.56 -24.44 -20.30
N TYR A 19 2.94 -23.37 -19.81
CA TYR A 19 2.96 -23.03 -18.38
C TYR A 19 2.16 -24.03 -17.54
N SER A 20 2.65 -24.35 -16.33
CA SER A 20 1.94 -25.24 -15.42
C SER A 20 0.57 -24.67 -15.06
N PRO A 21 -0.52 -25.44 -15.24
CA PRO A 21 -1.86 -25.04 -14.80
C PRO A 21 -1.90 -24.72 -13.30
N ARG A 22 -1.03 -25.34 -12.49
CA ARG A 22 -0.96 -25.11 -11.04
C ARG A 22 -0.38 -23.75 -10.67
N LEU A 23 0.36 -23.11 -11.59
CA LEU A 23 1.08 -21.86 -11.35
C LEU A 23 0.56 -20.68 -12.18
N CYS A 24 -0.30 -20.93 -13.16
CA CYS A 24 -0.73 -19.92 -14.13
C CYS A 24 -2.26 -19.81 -14.24
N ASN A 25 -2.72 -18.57 -14.33
CA ASN A 25 -4.04 -18.16 -14.82
C ASN A 25 -3.87 -16.84 -15.59
N GLU A 26 -4.95 -16.29 -16.17
CA GLU A 26 -4.87 -15.04 -16.96
C GLU A 26 -4.38 -13.84 -16.13
N ASP A 27 -4.71 -13.79 -14.84
CA ASP A 27 -4.36 -12.68 -13.95
C ASP A 27 -2.86 -12.65 -13.57
N LEU A 28 -2.26 -13.82 -13.39
CA LEU A 28 -0.87 -14.00 -12.97
C LEU A 28 0.11 -14.15 -14.13
N ALA A 29 -0.35 -14.54 -15.31
CA ALA A 29 0.47 -14.66 -16.51
C ALA A 29 1.18 -13.33 -16.83
N PRO A 30 2.35 -13.35 -17.50
CA PRO A 30 3.02 -12.13 -17.95
C PRO A 30 2.06 -11.21 -18.72
N THR A 31 2.06 -9.92 -18.38
CA THR A 31 1.14 -8.98 -19.02
C THR A 31 1.51 -8.80 -20.48
N ARG A 32 0.51 -8.86 -21.37
CA ARG A 32 0.69 -8.64 -22.80
C ARG A 32 0.93 -7.16 -23.12
N ASN A 33 0.42 -6.25 -22.27
CA ASN A 33 0.40 -4.82 -22.53
C ASN A 33 0.97 -4.02 -21.34
N GLN A 34 2.17 -3.47 -21.52
CA GLN A 34 2.78 -2.53 -20.58
C GLN A 34 2.52 -1.08 -21.01
N ASN A 35 1.30 -0.59 -20.77
CA ASN A 35 0.85 0.71 -21.29
C ASN A 35 0.78 1.85 -20.25
N TRP A 36 1.22 1.62 -19.01
CA TRP A 36 1.19 2.67 -17.97
C TRP A 36 2.34 3.64 -18.18
N SER A 37 1.99 4.92 -18.22
CA SER A 37 2.94 6.04 -18.28
C SER A 37 3.29 6.53 -16.88
N TRP A 38 4.25 7.46 -16.79
CA TRP A 38 4.62 8.12 -15.55
C TRP A 38 3.41 8.77 -14.85
N TYR A 39 2.40 9.23 -15.61
CA TYR A 39 1.19 9.83 -15.04
C TYR A 39 0.37 8.80 -14.25
N ASN A 40 0.23 7.58 -14.75
CA ASN A 40 -0.55 6.56 -14.05
C ASN A 40 0.12 6.14 -12.73
N ILE A 41 1.45 6.06 -12.74
CA ILE A 41 2.24 5.79 -11.54
C ILE A 41 2.19 6.98 -10.55
N PHE A 42 2.22 8.21 -11.08
CA PHE A 42 2.02 9.42 -10.29
C PHE A 42 0.63 9.43 -9.62
N SER A 43 -0.44 9.18 -10.38
CA SER A 43 -1.82 9.12 -9.88
C SER A 43 -2.01 8.01 -8.83
N PHE A 44 -1.37 6.85 -9.03
CA PHE A 44 -1.32 5.77 -8.06
C PHE A 44 -0.76 6.25 -6.72
N TRP A 45 0.44 6.84 -6.71
CA TRP A 45 1.05 7.30 -5.46
C TRP A 45 0.33 8.50 -4.87
N MET A 46 -0.25 9.36 -5.70
CA MET A 46 -1.09 10.45 -5.24
C MET A 46 -2.28 9.92 -4.45
N SER A 47 -2.98 8.92 -4.97
CA SER A 47 -4.05 8.25 -4.23
C SER A 47 -3.56 7.56 -2.95
N ASP A 48 -2.37 6.95 -2.97
CA ASP A 48 -1.81 6.25 -1.81
C ASP A 48 -1.36 7.20 -0.68
N VAL A 49 -0.80 8.35 -1.04
CA VAL A 49 -0.37 9.39 -0.09
C VAL A 49 -1.56 10.08 0.56
N HIS A 50 -2.65 10.31 -0.19
CA HIS A 50 -3.83 11.01 0.29
C HIS A 50 -4.76 10.12 1.10
N SER A 51 -4.26 9.66 2.24
CA SER A 51 -4.97 8.72 3.09
C SER A 51 -5.23 9.27 4.48
N MET A 52 -6.38 8.90 5.04
CA MET A 52 -6.73 9.20 6.44
C MET A 52 -5.66 8.65 7.40
N GLY A 53 -5.13 7.47 7.13
CA GLY A 53 -4.02 6.90 7.89
C GLY A 53 -2.76 7.78 7.86
N GLY A 54 -2.41 8.34 6.69
CA GLY A 54 -1.29 9.25 6.52
C GLY A 54 -1.45 10.55 7.31
N TYR A 55 -2.66 11.11 7.37
CA TYR A 55 -2.97 12.26 8.23
C TYR A 55 -2.75 11.92 9.71
N VAL A 56 -3.24 10.77 10.16
CA VAL A 56 -3.09 10.34 11.57
C VAL A 56 -1.62 10.10 11.92
N VAL A 57 -0.83 9.50 11.01
CA VAL A 57 0.62 9.30 11.22
C VAL A 57 1.35 10.65 11.26
N ALA A 58 1.07 11.58 10.36
CA ALA A 58 1.69 12.91 10.40
C ALA A 58 1.30 13.67 11.68
N ALA A 59 0.04 13.57 12.10
CA ALA A 59 -0.47 14.17 13.33
C ALA A 59 0.19 13.58 14.59
N SER A 60 0.43 12.26 14.63
CA SER A 60 1.05 11.62 15.79
C SER A 60 2.48 12.12 16.05
N PHE A 61 3.20 12.57 15.02
CA PHE A 61 4.55 13.13 15.19
C PHE A 61 4.56 14.44 15.98
N PHE A 62 3.50 15.24 15.91
CA PHE A 62 3.35 16.41 16.80
C PHE A 62 3.21 15.98 18.25
N THR A 63 2.58 14.83 18.52
CA THR A 63 2.42 14.27 19.87
C THR A 63 3.72 13.70 20.45
N LEU A 64 4.67 13.33 19.57
CA LEU A 64 6.06 13.01 19.94
C LEU A 64 6.85 14.23 20.40
N GLY A 65 6.29 15.45 20.30
CA GLY A 65 6.95 16.70 20.70
C GLY A 65 7.76 17.36 19.58
N LEU A 66 7.62 16.88 18.33
CA LEU A 66 8.28 17.49 17.18
C LEU A 66 7.55 18.76 16.74
N ALA A 67 8.32 19.79 16.38
CA ALA A 67 7.80 21.01 15.76
C ALA A 67 7.36 20.75 14.30
N SER A 68 6.45 21.56 13.77
CA SER A 68 5.89 21.37 12.42
C SER A 68 6.96 21.23 11.32
N TRP A 69 8.05 21.99 11.38
CA TRP A 69 9.15 21.88 10.41
C TRP A 69 9.95 20.56 10.56
N GLN A 70 10.11 20.05 11.78
CA GLN A 70 10.76 18.76 12.04
C GLN A 70 9.90 17.62 11.51
N VAL A 71 8.59 17.68 11.75
CA VAL A 71 7.61 16.75 11.17
C VAL A 71 7.72 16.73 9.66
N LEU A 72 7.69 17.91 9.01
CA LEU A 72 7.86 18.02 7.56
C LEU A 72 9.17 17.38 7.08
N LEU A 73 10.29 17.64 7.76
CA LEU A 73 11.58 17.07 7.39
C LEU A 73 11.58 15.54 7.52
N CYS A 74 11.04 14.98 8.61
CA CYS A 74 10.96 13.53 8.82
C CYS A 74 10.10 12.84 7.75
N LEU A 75 8.95 13.46 7.41
CA LEU A 75 8.06 13.02 6.35
C LEU A 75 8.79 12.96 4.99
N LEU A 76 9.56 14.01 4.66
CA LEU A 76 10.34 14.08 3.42
C LEU A 76 11.48 13.07 3.35
N VAL A 77 12.24 12.90 4.44
CA VAL A 77 13.34 11.93 4.47
C VAL A 77 12.78 10.52 4.36
N GLY A 78 11.72 10.19 5.12
CA GLY A 78 11.07 8.89 5.09
C GLY A 78 10.54 8.54 3.69
N ILE A 79 9.82 9.47 3.04
CA ILE A 79 9.25 9.21 1.71
C ILE A 79 10.34 9.08 0.62
N CYS A 80 11.50 9.72 0.78
CA CYS A 80 12.63 9.53 -0.13
C CYS A 80 13.22 8.12 -0.01
N ILE A 81 13.28 7.55 1.21
CA ILE A 81 13.66 6.16 1.43
C ILE A 81 12.63 5.22 0.76
N VAL A 82 11.34 5.48 0.96
CA VAL A 82 10.25 4.72 0.31
C VAL A 82 10.39 4.75 -1.20
N GLN A 83 10.69 5.92 -1.80
CA GLN A 83 10.91 6.05 -3.24
C GLN A 83 12.07 5.18 -3.74
N LEU A 84 13.19 5.17 -3.01
CA LEU A 84 14.33 4.32 -3.36
C LEU A 84 13.91 2.85 -3.37
N CYS A 85 13.28 2.40 -2.29
CA CYS A 85 12.79 1.04 -2.16
C CYS A 85 11.76 0.67 -3.23
N ALA A 86 10.85 1.58 -3.58
CA ALA A 86 9.80 1.34 -4.58
C ALA A 86 10.41 1.11 -5.96
N ASN A 87 11.46 1.88 -6.30
CA ASN A 87 12.21 1.66 -7.53
C ASN A 87 12.93 0.30 -7.52
N LEU A 88 13.41 -0.16 -6.38
CA LEU A 88 14.09 -1.47 -6.28
C LEU A 88 13.11 -2.62 -6.50
N VAL A 89 11.93 -2.58 -5.87
CA VAL A 89 10.87 -3.60 -5.97
C VAL A 89 10.19 -3.60 -7.35
N ALA A 90 10.04 -2.43 -7.97
CA ALA A 90 9.39 -2.32 -9.27
C ALA A 90 10.15 -3.03 -10.39
N LYS A 91 11.48 -3.00 -10.35
CA LYS A 91 12.33 -3.48 -11.46
C LYS A 91 12.06 -4.93 -11.86
N PRO A 92 12.09 -5.94 -10.96
CA PRO A 92 11.83 -7.34 -11.36
C PRO A 92 10.44 -7.52 -11.98
N SER A 93 9.41 -6.91 -11.39
CA SER A 93 8.02 -7.02 -11.85
C SER A 93 7.79 -6.32 -13.19
N GLN A 94 8.40 -5.15 -13.40
CA GLN A 94 8.34 -4.45 -14.70
C GLN A 94 9.09 -5.22 -15.78
N MET A 95 10.26 -5.78 -15.47
CA MET A 95 11.05 -6.55 -16.44
C MET A 95 10.36 -7.86 -16.87
N ALA A 96 9.75 -8.57 -15.92
CA ALA A 96 9.09 -9.85 -16.19
C ALA A 96 7.61 -9.71 -16.59
N GLY A 97 6.98 -8.55 -16.36
CA GLY A 97 5.57 -8.32 -16.65
C GLY A 97 4.61 -9.08 -15.72
N VAL A 98 5.08 -9.60 -14.59
CA VAL A 98 4.31 -10.44 -13.65
C VAL A 98 4.13 -9.73 -12.30
N PRO A 99 3.08 -10.07 -11.52
CA PRO A 99 2.81 -9.43 -10.23
C PRO A 99 3.81 -9.85 -9.15
N TYR A 100 3.77 -9.14 -8.02
CA TYR A 100 4.65 -9.38 -6.86
C TYR A 100 4.66 -10.84 -6.43
N ALA A 101 3.48 -11.45 -6.28
CA ALA A 101 3.35 -12.83 -5.82
C ALA A 101 4.07 -13.84 -6.73
N VAL A 102 4.14 -13.56 -8.04
CA VAL A 102 4.87 -14.41 -9.00
C VAL A 102 6.37 -14.16 -8.92
N ILE A 103 6.82 -12.91 -8.76
CA ILE A 103 8.24 -12.59 -8.54
C ILE A 103 8.78 -13.29 -7.29
N CYS A 104 7.98 -13.45 -6.24
CA CYS A 104 8.36 -14.19 -5.04
C CYS A 104 8.81 -15.64 -5.32
N ARG A 105 8.39 -16.25 -6.43
CA ARG A 105 8.84 -17.59 -6.84
C ARG A 105 10.33 -17.66 -7.10
N GLN A 106 10.92 -16.55 -7.55
CA GLN A 106 12.36 -16.46 -7.77
C GLN A 106 13.15 -16.71 -6.47
N ALA A 107 12.70 -16.15 -5.34
CA ALA A 107 13.44 -16.27 -4.08
C ALA A 107 12.97 -17.46 -3.24
N PHE A 108 11.66 -17.72 -3.18
CA PHE A 108 11.08 -18.72 -2.29
C PHE A 108 10.77 -20.07 -2.96
N GLY A 109 10.87 -20.14 -4.29
CA GLY A 109 10.45 -21.28 -5.08
C GLY A 109 9.00 -21.22 -5.52
N VAL A 110 8.66 -22.00 -6.55
CA VAL A 110 7.34 -21.96 -7.21
C VAL A 110 6.15 -22.21 -6.29
N PHE A 111 6.30 -23.05 -5.26
CA PHE A 111 5.29 -23.26 -4.22
C PHE A 111 5.58 -22.47 -2.95
N GLY A 112 6.85 -22.22 -2.63
CA GLY A 112 7.25 -21.43 -1.47
C GLY A 112 6.84 -19.96 -1.56
N ALA A 113 6.62 -19.41 -2.76
CA ALA A 113 6.09 -18.05 -2.96
C ALA A 113 4.72 -17.80 -2.29
N ASN A 114 3.98 -18.85 -1.96
CA ASN A 114 2.74 -18.72 -1.20
C ASN A 114 2.98 -18.19 0.22
N ILE A 115 4.18 -18.38 0.80
CA ILE A 115 4.52 -17.84 2.12
C ILE A 115 4.49 -16.30 2.11
N PRO A 116 5.31 -15.59 1.30
CA PRO A 116 5.22 -14.14 1.23
C PRO A 116 3.87 -13.62 0.74
N ALA A 117 3.23 -14.31 -0.20
CA ALA A 117 1.92 -13.91 -0.71
C ALA A 117 0.85 -13.95 0.38
N VAL A 118 0.72 -15.06 1.12
CA VAL A 118 -0.28 -15.18 2.19
C VAL A 118 -0.01 -14.20 3.32
N ILE A 119 1.26 -14.06 3.76
CA ILE A 119 1.63 -13.07 4.78
C ILE A 119 1.11 -11.70 4.34
N ARG A 120 1.49 -11.25 3.15
CA ARG A 120 1.08 -9.93 2.64
C ARG A 120 -0.43 -9.80 2.45
N GLY A 121 -1.08 -10.84 1.94
CA GLY A 121 -2.52 -10.87 1.69
C GLY A 121 -3.31 -10.67 2.97
N LEU A 122 -2.90 -11.32 4.06
CA LEU A 122 -3.50 -11.14 5.40
C LEU A 122 -3.28 -9.73 5.97
N ILE A 123 -2.17 -9.09 5.64
CA ILE A 123 -1.92 -7.70 6.04
C ILE A 123 -2.84 -6.73 5.30
N ALA A 124 -2.91 -6.84 3.96
CA ALA A 124 -3.79 -5.99 3.16
C ALA A 124 -5.26 -6.17 3.55
N PHE A 125 -5.65 -7.41 3.80
CA PHE A 125 -6.95 -7.79 4.30
C PHE A 125 -7.37 -7.01 5.56
N ALA A 126 -6.50 -6.91 6.57
CA ALA A 126 -6.78 -6.13 7.77
C ALA A 126 -6.92 -4.64 7.46
N TRP A 127 -6.00 -4.09 6.67
CA TRP A 127 -6.04 -2.69 6.25
C TRP A 127 -7.26 -2.36 5.39
N TYR A 128 -7.72 -3.29 4.58
CA TYR A 128 -8.92 -3.12 3.77
C TYR A 128 -10.16 -2.87 4.64
N GLY A 129 -10.29 -3.63 5.74
CA GLY A 129 -11.34 -3.45 6.73
C GLY A 129 -11.22 -2.10 7.44
N ILE A 130 -10.03 -1.75 7.93
CA ILE A 130 -9.78 -0.48 8.65
C ILE A 130 -10.13 0.71 7.76
N GLN A 131 -9.64 0.74 6.52
CA GLN A 131 -9.88 1.86 5.61
C GLN A 131 -11.35 1.93 5.17
N THR A 132 -12.03 0.79 4.99
CA THR A 132 -13.49 0.78 4.73
C THR A 132 -14.25 1.37 5.92
N TYR A 133 -13.84 1.08 7.15
CA TYR A 133 -14.42 1.66 8.35
C TYR A 133 -14.20 3.17 8.44
N LEU A 134 -12.99 3.65 8.14
CA LEU A 134 -12.71 5.10 8.09
C LEU A 134 -13.57 5.81 7.04
N ALA A 135 -13.73 5.20 5.86
CA ALA A 135 -14.60 5.72 4.82
C ALA A 135 -16.09 5.71 5.25
N ALA A 136 -16.51 4.69 5.99
CA ALA A 136 -17.86 4.59 6.54
C ALA A 136 -18.14 5.67 7.59
N ASN A 137 -17.16 6.01 8.43
CA ASN A 137 -17.28 7.12 9.39
C ASN A 137 -17.43 8.46 8.67
N ALA A 138 -16.69 8.68 7.58
CA ALA A 138 -16.86 9.86 6.73
C ALA A 138 -18.31 9.97 6.23
N LEU A 139 -18.85 8.88 5.68
CA LEU A 139 -20.23 8.81 5.19
C LEU A 139 -21.25 9.05 6.31
N MET A 140 -21.02 8.46 7.49
CA MET A 140 -21.89 8.65 8.65
C MET A 140 -21.95 10.12 9.08
N LEU A 141 -20.82 10.83 9.08
CA LEU A 141 -20.78 12.27 9.38
C LEU A 141 -21.56 13.09 8.35
N VAL A 142 -21.48 12.75 7.05
CA VAL A 142 -22.33 13.37 6.02
C VAL A 142 -23.80 13.15 6.33
N LEU A 143 -24.19 11.90 6.58
CA LEU A 143 -25.58 11.54 6.81
C LEU A 143 -26.16 12.24 8.04
N LEU A 144 -25.41 12.31 9.14
CA LEU A 144 -25.85 12.99 10.37
C LEU A 144 -25.92 14.52 10.21
N LYS A 145 -25.07 15.11 9.36
CA LYS A 145 -25.10 16.53 9.06
C LYS A 145 -26.37 16.93 8.28
N PHE A 146 -26.74 16.16 7.26
CA PHE A 146 -27.88 16.46 6.39
C PHE A 146 -29.21 15.85 6.84
N TRP A 147 -29.15 14.73 7.56
CA TRP A 147 -30.31 14.05 8.16
C TRP A 147 -30.05 13.76 9.65
N PRO A 148 -30.13 14.78 10.52
CA PRO A 148 -29.89 14.61 11.97
C PRO A 148 -30.83 13.61 12.64
N SER A 149 -32.01 13.34 12.05
CA SER A 149 -32.96 12.32 12.50
C SER A 149 -32.38 10.90 12.53
N LEU A 150 -31.30 10.64 11.77
CA LEU A 150 -30.59 9.36 11.77
C LEU A 150 -29.75 9.14 13.04
N SER A 151 -29.60 10.14 13.91
CA SER A 151 -28.90 10.01 15.20
C SER A 151 -29.47 8.92 16.11
N SER A 152 -30.74 8.58 15.99
CA SER A 152 -31.33 7.46 16.75
C SER A 152 -30.66 6.12 16.39
N LEU A 153 -30.19 5.95 15.15
CA LEU A 153 -29.50 4.75 14.67
C LEU A 153 -28.04 4.68 15.14
N THR A 154 -27.51 5.69 15.84
CA THR A 154 -26.17 5.65 16.44
C THR A 154 -26.16 5.05 17.84
N GLN A 155 -27.32 4.90 18.50
CA GLN A 155 -27.38 4.47 19.90
C GLN A 155 -27.33 2.94 20.09
N GLY A 156 -27.87 2.16 19.15
CA GLY A 156 -27.77 0.70 19.17
C GLY A 156 -26.48 0.23 18.53
N SER A 157 -25.82 -0.79 19.11
CA SER A 157 -24.60 -1.39 18.56
C SER A 157 -24.73 -2.89 18.35
N LEU A 158 -24.12 -3.38 17.27
CA LEU A 158 -23.99 -4.79 16.93
C LEU A 158 -22.50 -5.07 16.69
N PHE A 159 -21.93 -6.04 17.42
CA PHE A 159 -20.49 -6.37 17.37
C PHE A 159 -19.54 -5.15 17.54
N GLY A 160 -19.98 -4.13 18.28
CA GLY A 160 -19.19 -2.93 18.57
C GLY A 160 -19.34 -1.77 17.57
N LEU A 161 -20.17 -1.91 16.52
CA LEU A 161 -20.47 -0.84 15.57
C LEU A 161 -21.96 -0.47 15.61
N SER A 162 -22.28 0.81 15.46
CA SER A 162 -23.67 1.28 15.50
C SER A 162 -24.48 0.79 14.30
N HIS A 163 -25.81 0.77 14.37
CA HIS A 163 -26.66 0.41 13.22
C HIS A 163 -26.41 1.31 12.01
N LEU A 164 -26.26 2.62 12.25
CA LEU A 164 -25.87 3.56 11.20
C LEU A 164 -24.46 3.28 10.67
N GLY A 165 -23.52 2.95 11.57
CA GLY A 165 -22.16 2.55 11.19
C GLY A 165 -22.14 1.33 10.28
N TRP A 166 -22.93 0.29 10.59
CA TRP A 166 -23.07 -0.90 9.74
C TRP A 166 -23.66 -0.57 8.38
N LEU A 167 -24.68 0.29 8.30
CA LEU A 167 -25.25 0.74 7.04
C LEU A 167 -24.20 1.46 6.18
N CYS A 168 -23.45 2.38 6.78
CA CYS A 168 -22.39 3.11 6.09
C CYS A 168 -21.27 2.15 5.65
N PHE A 169 -20.86 1.23 6.53
CA PHE A 169 -19.83 0.23 6.22
C PHE A 169 -20.25 -0.67 5.07
N ALA A 170 -21.47 -1.22 5.10
CA ALA A 170 -22.00 -2.05 4.03
C ALA A 170 -22.10 -1.28 2.70
N THR A 171 -22.53 -0.02 2.75
CA THR A 171 -22.58 0.86 1.57
C THR A 171 -21.18 1.04 0.96
N MET A 172 -20.20 1.41 1.79
CA MET A 172 -18.82 1.61 1.35
C MET A 172 -18.18 0.31 0.86
N TRP A 173 -18.47 -0.81 1.50
CA TRP A 173 -17.98 -2.12 1.12
C TRP A 173 -18.51 -2.55 -0.26
N ILE A 174 -19.82 -2.37 -0.51
CA ILE A 174 -20.45 -2.67 -1.80
C ILE A 174 -19.89 -1.77 -2.90
N LEU A 175 -19.79 -0.46 -2.65
CA LEU A 175 -19.28 0.51 -3.64
C LEU A 175 -17.84 0.16 -4.08
N GLN A 176 -16.97 -0.16 -3.12
CA GLN A 176 -15.59 -0.57 -3.42
C GLN A 176 -15.55 -1.88 -4.22
N ALA A 177 -16.35 -2.87 -3.84
CA ALA A 177 -16.45 -4.15 -4.56
C ALA A 177 -16.93 -3.94 -6.01
N MET A 178 -17.88 -3.03 -6.25
CA MET A 178 -18.37 -2.71 -7.60
C MET A 178 -17.28 -2.11 -8.49
N VAL A 179 -16.50 -1.14 -8.00
CA VAL A 179 -15.39 -0.54 -8.77
C VAL A 179 -14.37 -1.62 -9.13
N PHE A 180 -14.02 -2.46 -8.16
CA PHE A 180 -13.07 -3.55 -8.36
C PHE A 180 -13.55 -4.61 -9.36
N TRP A 181 -14.84 -4.95 -9.37
CA TRP A 181 -15.39 -6.00 -10.24
C TRP A 181 -15.13 -5.74 -11.74
N HIS A 182 -14.99 -4.47 -12.11
CA HIS A 182 -14.68 -4.03 -13.48
C HIS A 182 -13.18 -4.16 -13.86
N GLY A 183 -12.35 -4.68 -12.96
CA GLY A 183 -10.95 -5.04 -13.22
C GLY A 183 -9.97 -3.86 -13.29
N MET A 184 -8.70 -4.18 -13.59
CA MET A 184 -7.59 -3.22 -13.51
C MET A 184 -7.75 -1.98 -14.39
N SER A 185 -8.42 -2.08 -15.54
CA SER A 185 -8.65 -0.91 -16.41
C SER A 185 -9.61 0.11 -15.77
N ALA A 186 -10.62 -0.34 -15.04
CA ALA A 186 -11.54 0.56 -14.33
C ALA A 186 -10.85 1.20 -13.13
N ILE A 187 -10.08 0.40 -12.39
CA ILE A 187 -9.24 0.85 -11.27
C ILE A 187 -8.29 1.97 -11.74
N LYS A 188 -7.57 1.77 -12.85
CA LYS A 188 -6.68 2.78 -13.46
C LYS A 188 -7.41 4.10 -13.74
N ARG A 189 -8.56 4.05 -14.41
CA ARG A 189 -9.34 5.26 -14.77
C ARG A 189 -9.88 5.98 -13.54
N PHE A 190 -10.31 5.22 -12.53
CA PHE A 190 -10.80 5.79 -11.27
C PHE A 190 -9.71 6.59 -10.56
N ILE A 191 -8.52 6.00 -10.41
CA ILE A 191 -7.38 6.62 -9.71
C ILE A 191 -6.87 7.85 -10.45
N ASP A 192 -6.82 7.81 -11.78
CA ASP A 192 -6.37 8.91 -12.62
C ASP A 192 -7.21 10.20 -12.41
N ILE A 193 -8.45 10.07 -11.93
CA ILE A 193 -9.38 11.18 -11.64
C ILE A 193 -9.46 11.50 -10.15
N ALA A 194 -9.49 10.47 -9.29
CA ALA A 194 -9.69 10.63 -7.86
C ALA A 194 -8.55 11.44 -7.21
N GLY A 195 -7.30 11.14 -7.55
CA GLY A 195 -6.14 11.81 -6.94
C GLY A 195 -6.11 13.34 -7.16
N PRO A 196 -6.23 13.85 -8.41
CA PRO A 196 -6.30 15.30 -8.65
C PRO A 196 -7.48 15.98 -7.96
N ALA A 197 -8.64 15.31 -7.88
CA ALA A 197 -9.84 15.88 -7.26
C ALA A 197 -9.65 16.18 -5.77
N VAL A 198 -8.90 15.34 -5.06
CA VAL A 198 -8.58 15.56 -3.63
C VAL A 198 -7.79 16.84 -3.43
N TYR A 199 -6.81 17.13 -4.30
CA TYR A 199 -6.03 18.36 -4.17
C TYR A 199 -6.87 19.62 -4.32
N VAL A 200 -7.85 19.62 -5.23
CA VAL A 200 -8.74 20.76 -5.41
C VAL A 200 -9.45 21.08 -4.09
N VAL A 201 -10.00 20.06 -3.43
CA VAL A 201 -10.69 20.23 -2.14
C VAL A 201 -9.73 20.60 -1.02
N MET A 202 -8.57 19.95 -0.93
CA MET A 202 -7.59 20.18 0.12
C MET A 202 -6.96 21.58 0.04
N LEU A 203 -6.64 22.06 -1.17
CA LEU A 203 -6.15 23.42 -1.39
C LEU A 203 -7.24 24.46 -1.13
N ALA A 204 -8.49 24.18 -1.52
CA ALA A 204 -9.61 25.05 -1.20
C ALA A 204 -9.83 25.16 0.31
N LEU A 205 -9.73 24.05 1.05
CA LEU A 205 -9.85 24.03 2.50
C LEU A 205 -8.70 24.79 3.18
N ALA A 206 -7.46 24.57 2.74
CA ALA A 206 -6.30 25.31 3.24
C ALA A 206 -6.43 26.81 2.98
N GLY A 207 -6.85 27.19 1.77
CA GLY A 207 -7.14 28.58 1.41
C GLY A 207 -8.25 29.19 2.26
N TRP A 208 -9.32 28.45 2.55
CA TRP A 208 -10.39 28.88 3.44
C TRP A 208 -9.90 29.10 4.88
N ILE A 209 -9.05 28.22 5.40
CA ILE A 209 -8.44 28.39 6.73
C ILE A 209 -7.57 29.65 6.75
N VAL A 210 -6.66 29.81 5.78
CA VAL A 210 -5.80 31.00 5.68
C VAL A 210 -6.63 32.27 5.58
N TYR A 211 -7.74 32.24 4.83
CA TYR A 211 -8.66 33.37 4.74
C TYR A 211 -9.31 33.73 6.08
N LYS A 212 -9.61 32.73 6.93
CA LYS A 212 -10.22 32.95 8.25
C LYS A 212 -9.23 33.35 9.33
N THR A 213 -7.99 32.85 9.29
CA THR A 213 -7.01 33.06 10.36
C THR A 213 -5.93 34.07 10.01
N GLY A 214 -5.78 34.42 8.73
CA GLY A 214 -4.57 35.06 8.22
C GLY A 214 -3.35 34.11 8.24
N PHE A 215 -2.25 34.55 7.63
CA PHE A 215 -0.98 33.81 7.67
C PHE A 215 -0.37 33.76 9.08
N ASP A 216 -0.62 34.78 9.90
CA ASP A 216 -0.14 34.84 11.29
C ASP A 216 -0.77 33.76 12.19
N GLY A 217 -1.93 33.22 11.80
CA GLY A 217 -2.58 32.10 12.47
C GLY A 217 -1.95 30.73 12.16
N ILE A 218 -0.94 30.67 11.29
CA ILE A 218 -0.26 29.43 10.91
C ILE A 218 1.11 29.38 11.58
N SER A 219 1.31 28.40 12.45
CA SER A 219 2.56 28.22 13.18
C SER A 219 3.32 26.99 12.69
N PHE A 220 4.50 27.24 12.12
CA PHE A 220 5.45 26.19 11.71
C PHE A 220 6.36 25.71 12.85
N THR A 221 6.27 26.34 14.02
CA THR A 221 7.03 26.00 15.23
C THR A 221 6.15 25.41 16.33
N LEU A 222 4.87 25.14 16.03
CA LEU A 222 3.94 24.54 16.98
C LEU A 222 4.43 23.13 17.34
N ALA A 223 4.70 22.91 18.62
CA ALA A 223 5.03 21.61 19.19
C ALA A 223 4.13 21.37 20.40
N SER A 224 3.72 20.12 20.62
CA SER A 224 2.87 19.78 21.78
C SER A 224 3.63 19.74 23.10
N LYS A 225 4.97 19.62 23.06
CA LYS A 225 5.87 19.49 24.22
C LYS A 225 7.21 20.16 23.93
N SER A 226 7.90 20.60 24.97
CA SER A 226 9.29 21.07 24.88
C SER A 226 10.23 19.89 25.10
N LEU A 227 11.06 19.57 24.10
CA LEU A 227 12.06 18.51 24.15
C LEU A 227 13.47 19.10 24.13
N SER A 228 14.46 18.43 24.73
CA SER A 228 15.88 18.77 24.55
C SER A 228 16.33 18.50 23.11
N ALA A 229 17.43 19.12 22.67
CA ALA A 229 17.95 18.94 21.31
C ALA A 229 18.28 17.47 20.98
N GLY A 230 18.78 16.71 21.96
CA GLY A 230 19.07 15.28 21.81
C GLY A 230 17.80 14.44 21.63
N GLU A 231 16.78 14.69 22.46
CA GLU A 231 15.49 14.00 22.36
C GLU A 231 14.79 14.34 21.04
N GLN A 232 14.82 15.60 20.60
CA GLN A 232 14.26 15.99 19.30
C GLN A 232 14.92 15.21 18.16
N THR A 233 16.25 15.12 18.15
CA THR A 233 16.99 14.39 17.11
C THR A 233 16.61 12.91 17.11
N TRP A 234 16.51 12.28 18.28
CA TRP A 234 16.08 10.89 18.40
C TRP A 234 14.66 10.67 17.88
N GLN A 235 13.72 11.53 18.30
CA GLN A 235 12.33 11.45 17.84
C GLN A 235 12.19 11.68 16.33
N MET A 236 13.04 12.52 15.72
CA MET A 236 13.07 12.69 14.27
C MET A 236 13.52 11.43 13.52
N ILE A 237 14.52 10.72 14.06
CA ILE A 237 14.97 9.43 13.51
C ILE A 237 13.85 8.40 13.62
N THR A 238 13.21 8.30 14.78
CA THR A 238 12.06 7.42 15.03
C THR A 238 10.90 7.74 14.09
N ALA A 239 10.50 9.00 13.97
CA ALA A 239 9.43 9.44 13.07
C ALA A 239 9.74 9.08 11.61
N THR A 240 10.98 9.28 11.16
CA THR A 240 11.43 8.88 9.81
C THR A 240 11.28 7.38 9.60
N ALA A 241 11.65 6.57 10.60
CA ALA A 241 11.51 5.11 10.52
C ALA A 241 10.04 4.68 10.44
N LEU A 242 9.16 5.31 11.24
CA LEU A 242 7.72 5.05 11.22
C LEU A 242 7.08 5.36 9.87
N VAL A 243 7.52 6.42 9.16
CA VAL A 243 7.06 6.70 7.80
C VAL A 243 7.39 5.54 6.85
N VAL A 244 8.61 5.01 6.91
CA VAL A 244 9.01 3.87 6.07
C VAL A 244 8.20 2.62 6.39
N SER A 245 8.01 2.33 7.69
CA SER A 245 7.18 1.22 8.15
C SER A 245 5.73 1.35 7.69
N TYR A 246 5.15 2.55 7.72
CA TYR A 246 3.79 2.82 7.26
C TYR A 246 3.60 2.49 5.78
N PHE A 247 4.53 2.91 4.91
CA PHE A 247 4.48 2.63 3.47
C PHE A 247 4.93 1.22 3.09
N SER A 248 5.42 0.41 4.04
CA SER A 248 6.07 -0.87 3.74
C SER A 248 5.17 -1.90 3.04
N GLY A 249 3.87 -1.93 3.38
CA GLY A 249 2.89 -2.82 2.75
C GLY A 249 2.65 -2.50 1.26
N PRO A 250 2.19 -1.27 0.92
CA PRO A 250 2.06 -0.83 -0.47
C PRO A 250 3.37 -0.91 -1.25
N LEU A 251 4.49 -0.58 -0.60
CA LEU A 251 5.84 -0.66 -1.16
C LEU A 251 6.19 -2.07 -1.65
N LEU A 252 5.95 -3.09 -0.82
CA LEU A 252 6.31 -4.48 -1.15
C LEU A 252 5.51 -5.00 -2.36
N ASN A 253 4.24 -4.61 -2.48
CA ASN A 253 3.35 -5.02 -3.58
C ASN A 253 3.33 -4.05 -4.75
N PHE A 254 4.21 -3.05 -4.76
CA PHE A 254 4.32 -2.15 -5.89
C PHE A 254 4.64 -2.90 -7.21
N GLY A 255 5.14 -4.14 -7.12
CA GLY A 255 5.21 -5.11 -8.22
C GLY A 255 3.91 -5.30 -9.01
N ASP A 256 2.77 -5.33 -8.32
CA ASP A 256 1.44 -5.57 -8.91
C ASP A 256 1.01 -4.47 -9.88
N PHE A 257 1.54 -3.26 -9.70
CA PHE A 257 1.26 -2.09 -10.55
C PHE A 257 2.40 -1.81 -11.53
N SER A 258 3.65 -1.89 -11.05
CA SER A 258 4.84 -1.65 -11.87
C SER A 258 4.98 -2.61 -13.05
N ARG A 259 4.41 -3.83 -12.96
CA ARG A 259 4.33 -4.78 -14.09
C ARG A 259 3.68 -4.19 -15.34
N TYR A 260 2.80 -3.20 -15.20
CA TYR A 260 2.11 -2.54 -16.31
C TYR A 260 2.87 -1.33 -16.89
N GLY A 261 3.98 -0.92 -16.25
CA GLY A 261 4.76 0.25 -16.65
C GLY A 261 5.51 0.04 -17.96
N LYS A 262 5.43 1.01 -18.88
CA LYS A 262 6.11 0.99 -20.19
C LYS A 262 7.62 0.82 -20.09
N SER A 263 8.23 1.43 -19.08
CA SER A 263 9.66 1.34 -18.83
C SER A 263 9.97 1.73 -17.38
N MET A 264 11.16 1.30 -16.91
CA MET A 264 11.66 1.74 -15.61
C MET A 264 11.89 3.27 -15.55
N GLY A 265 12.13 3.94 -16.69
CA GLY A 265 12.25 5.40 -16.75
C GLY A 265 10.95 6.10 -16.39
N GLU A 266 9.83 5.64 -16.95
CA GLU A 266 8.49 6.14 -16.65
C GLU A 266 8.08 5.87 -15.20
N ILE A 267 8.39 4.68 -14.68
CA ILE A 267 8.14 4.34 -13.26
C ILE A 267 8.94 5.24 -12.33
N ARG A 268 10.25 5.43 -12.57
CA ARG A 268 11.09 6.31 -11.74
C ARG A 268 10.58 7.75 -11.75
N ARG A 269 10.14 8.23 -12.92
CA ARG A 269 9.55 9.56 -13.06
C ARG A 269 8.25 9.66 -12.27
N GLY A 270 7.33 8.69 -12.43
CA GLY A 270 6.08 8.64 -11.68
C GLY A 270 6.29 8.58 -10.18
N ASN A 271 7.20 7.71 -9.71
CA ASN A 271 7.59 7.60 -8.30
C ASN A 271 8.16 8.92 -7.77
N ARG A 272 8.99 9.62 -8.54
CA ARG A 272 9.57 10.91 -8.10
C ARG A 272 8.51 11.98 -7.90
N TRP A 273 7.56 12.10 -8.84
CA TRP A 273 6.48 13.07 -8.74
C TRP A 273 5.45 12.66 -7.68
N GLY A 274 5.13 11.37 -7.57
CA GLY A 274 4.06 10.86 -6.72
C GLY A 274 4.44 10.62 -5.26
N LEU A 275 5.75 10.42 -4.99
CA LEU A 275 6.28 10.27 -3.64
C LEU A 275 6.84 11.61 -3.12
N PRO A 276 8.13 12.01 -3.26
CA PRO A 276 8.61 13.23 -2.61
C PRO A 276 7.86 14.52 -2.92
N PHE A 277 7.59 14.83 -4.20
CA PHE A 277 7.00 16.13 -4.56
C PHE A 277 5.53 16.24 -4.15
N ASN A 278 4.76 15.19 -4.43
CA ASN A 278 3.38 15.10 -3.99
C ASN A 278 3.28 15.05 -2.45
N PHE A 279 4.12 14.28 -1.77
CA PHE A 279 4.13 14.19 -0.31
C PHE A 279 4.55 15.51 0.36
N LEU A 280 5.45 16.27 -0.25
CA LEU A 280 5.80 17.64 0.18
C LEU A 280 4.58 18.55 0.14
N LEU A 281 3.90 18.61 -1.01
CA LEU A 281 2.71 19.45 -1.17
C LEU A 281 1.61 19.05 -0.17
N PHE A 282 1.34 17.75 -0.06
CA PHE A 282 0.41 17.19 0.91
C PHE A 282 0.77 17.60 2.35
N SER A 283 2.04 17.45 2.73
CA SER A 283 2.51 17.74 4.08
C SER A 283 2.38 19.23 4.43
N ILE A 284 2.69 20.14 3.50
CA ILE A 284 2.48 21.59 3.68
C ILE A 284 1.01 21.90 3.89
N VAL A 285 0.14 21.37 3.02
CA VAL A 285 -1.31 21.59 3.09
C VAL A 285 -1.88 21.07 4.41
N THR A 286 -1.46 19.89 4.85
CA THR A 286 -1.85 19.30 6.13
C THR A 286 -1.41 20.17 7.30
N VAL A 287 -0.15 20.63 7.34
CA VAL A 287 0.35 21.51 8.42
C VAL A 287 -0.45 22.81 8.47
N VAL A 288 -0.74 23.43 7.32
CA VAL A 288 -1.55 24.65 7.25
C VAL A 288 -2.94 24.42 7.82
N ILE A 289 -3.60 23.32 7.44
CA ILE A 289 -4.95 23.00 7.92
C ILE A 289 -4.95 22.72 9.42
N VAL A 290 -4.09 21.82 9.89
CA VAL A 290 -4.04 21.44 11.31
C VAL A 290 -3.62 22.62 12.18
N SER A 291 -2.57 23.36 11.81
CA SER A 291 -2.17 24.54 12.58
C SER A 291 -3.23 25.62 12.57
N GLY A 292 -3.89 25.87 11.43
CA GLY A 292 -4.93 26.89 11.36
C GLY A 292 -6.18 26.52 12.15
N THR A 293 -6.49 25.23 12.32
CA THR A 293 -7.59 24.79 13.20
C THR A 293 -7.34 25.15 14.67
N GLN A 294 -6.09 25.12 15.14
CA GLN A 294 -5.74 25.57 16.49
C GLN A 294 -6.09 27.06 16.68
N SER A 295 -5.76 27.89 15.71
CA SER A 295 -6.04 29.33 15.73
C SER A 295 -7.53 29.65 15.54
N LEU A 296 -8.22 28.88 14.70
CA LEU A 296 -9.63 29.13 14.34
C LEU A 296 -10.62 28.55 15.36
N PHE A 297 -10.35 27.36 15.89
CA PHE A 297 -11.27 26.60 16.75
C PHE A 297 -10.74 26.39 18.17
N GLY A 298 -9.54 26.89 18.50
CA GLY A 298 -8.92 26.74 19.82
C GLY A 298 -8.32 25.37 20.10
N ARG A 299 -8.40 24.43 19.16
CA ARG A 299 -7.81 23.09 19.26
C ARG A 299 -7.33 22.57 17.91
N MET A 300 -6.23 21.82 17.90
CA MET A 300 -5.76 21.10 16.72
C MET A 300 -6.76 20.01 16.34
N ILE A 301 -7.36 20.13 15.16
CA ILE A 301 -8.16 19.09 14.53
C ILE A 301 -7.26 18.37 13.53
N THR A 302 -6.98 17.10 13.80
CA THR A 302 -6.10 16.26 12.99
C THR A 302 -6.86 15.51 11.90
N ASP A 303 -8.18 15.40 12.05
CA ASP A 303 -9.07 14.79 11.08
C ASP A 303 -9.51 15.84 10.02
N PRO A 304 -9.11 15.69 8.74
CA PRO A 304 -9.53 16.60 7.68
C PRO A 304 -11.05 16.55 7.42
N ILE A 305 -11.71 15.42 7.65
CA ILE A 305 -13.16 15.24 7.48
C ILE A 305 -13.91 16.05 8.54
N GLU A 306 -13.45 15.97 9.79
CA GLU A 306 -13.98 16.82 10.85
C GLU A 306 -13.78 18.31 10.50
N THR A 307 -12.61 18.67 9.97
CA THR A 307 -12.32 20.06 9.59
C THR A 307 -13.27 20.55 8.48
N VAL A 308 -13.49 19.76 7.43
CA VAL A 308 -14.46 20.07 6.36
C VAL A 308 -15.86 20.27 6.93
N SER A 309 -16.30 19.42 7.86
CA SER A 309 -17.64 19.52 8.46
C SER A 309 -17.92 20.87 9.17
N ARG A 310 -16.86 21.62 9.52
CA ARG A 310 -16.91 22.90 10.22
C ARG A 310 -16.82 24.13 9.30
N VAL A 311 -16.73 23.95 7.98
CA VAL A 311 -16.63 25.05 6.99
C VAL A 311 -17.90 25.93 6.96
N GLY A 312 -19.01 25.44 7.51
CA GLY A 312 -20.25 26.20 7.75
C GLY A 312 -21.17 26.36 6.53
N ASN A 313 -20.66 26.16 5.31
CA ASN A 313 -21.45 26.13 4.08
C ASN A 313 -21.82 24.68 3.73
N ASP A 314 -23.11 24.36 3.73
CA ASP A 314 -23.60 22.99 3.53
C ASP A 314 -23.20 22.39 2.17
N LEU A 315 -23.20 23.18 1.09
CA LEU A 315 -22.75 22.70 -0.23
C LEU A 315 -21.26 22.37 -0.25
N ALA A 316 -20.42 23.24 0.34
CA ALA A 316 -18.98 23.02 0.44
C ALA A 316 -18.66 21.78 1.31
N VAL A 317 -19.41 21.60 2.40
CA VAL A 317 -19.32 20.41 3.26
C VAL A 317 -19.68 19.16 2.47
N ALA A 318 -20.79 19.16 1.72
CA ALA A 318 -21.20 18.01 0.90
C ALA A 318 -20.12 17.63 -0.13
N ILE A 319 -19.63 18.61 -0.90
CA ILE A 319 -18.60 18.38 -1.93
C ILE A 319 -17.31 17.87 -1.30
N GLY A 320 -16.86 18.49 -0.20
CA GLY A 320 -15.63 18.11 0.48
C GLY A 320 -15.71 16.69 1.02
N LEU A 321 -16.79 16.34 1.73
CA LEU A 321 -16.96 15.01 2.30
C LEU A 321 -17.11 13.92 1.22
N LEU A 322 -17.87 14.17 0.15
CA LEU A 322 -17.97 13.23 -0.98
C LEU A 322 -16.63 13.00 -1.69
N THR A 323 -15.81 14.05 -1.80
CA THR A 323 -14.46 13.92 -2.36
C THR A 323 -13.56 13.08 -1.47
N MET A 324 -13.61 13.28 -0.15
CA MET A 324 -12.84 12.48 0.82
C MET A 324 -13.29 11.00 0.83
N ILE A 325 -14.59 10.73 0.69
CA ILE A 325 -15.13 9.38 0.51
C ILE A 325 -14.56 8.75 -0.77
N THR A 326 -14.57 9.48 -1.88
CA THR A 326 -14.02 9.03 -3.17
C THR A 326 -12.51 8.73 -3.06
N ALA A 327 -11.75 9.59 -2.38
CA ALA A 327 -10.34 9.40 -2.10
C ALA A 327 -10.08 8.12 -1.32
N THR A 328 -10.87 7.90 -0.27
CA THR A 328 -10.73 6.74 0.62
C THR A 328 -11.06 5.44 -0.10
N ILE A 329 -12.07 5.44 -0.98
CA ILE A 329 -12.34 4.32 -1.89
C ILE A 329 -11.12 4.04 -2.79
N GLY A 330 -10.55 5.09 -3.40
CA GLY A 330 -9.42 4.97 -4.32
C GLY A 330 -8.21 4.31 -3.70
N ILE A 331 -7.75 4.85 -2.56
CA ILE A 331 -6.61 4.25 -1.87
C ILE A 331 -6.89 2.82 -1.44
N ASN A 332 -8.08 2.55 -0.92
CA ASN A 332 -8.34 1.23 -0.35
C ASN A 332 -8.36 0.14 -1.41
N ILE A 333 -8.88 0.45 -2.61
CA ILE A 333 -8.80 -0.44 -3.77
C ILE A 333 -7.34 -0.71 -4.13
N VAL A 334 -6.54 0.34 -4.22
CA VAL A 334 -5.15 0.26 -4.70
C VAL A 334 -4.24 -0.45 -3.71
N ALA A 335 -4.20 0.03 -2.47
CA ALA A 335 -3.25 -0.42 -1.46
C ALA A 335 -3.64 -1.77 -0.86
N ASN A 336 -4.95 -2.00 -0.67
CA ASN A 336 -5.45 -3.06 0.20
C ASN A 336 -6.39 -4.06 -0.48
N PHE A 337 -6.84 -3.80 -1.70
CA PHE A 337 -7.71 -4.74 -2.43
C PHE A 337 -6.97 -5.48 -3.55
N VAL A 338 -6.23 -4.74 -4.39
CA VAL A 338 -5.51 -5.33 -5.54
C VAL A 338 -4.43 -6.31 -5.09
N SER A 339 -3.64 -5.94 -4.08
CA SER A 339 -2.56 -6.77 -3.54
C SER A 339 -3.03 -8.17 -3.10
N PRO A 340 -4.01 -8.30 -2.17
CA PRO A 340 -4.47 -9.62 -1.72
C PRO A 340 -5.21 -10.40 -2.81
N ALA A 341 -5.80 -9.72 -3.80
CA ALA A 341 -6.41 -10.37 -4.95
C ALA A 341 -5.39 -11.19 -5.75
N PHE A 342 -4.20 -10.62 -6.02
CA PHE A 342 -3.11 -11.36 -6.66
C PHE A 342 -2.46 -12.38 -5.72
N ASP A 343 -2.25 -12.02 -4.45
CA ASP A 343 -1.61 -12.89 -3.47
C ASP A 343 -2.40 -14.19 -3.22
N PHE A 344 -3.72 -14.08 -3.03
CA PHE A 344 -4.58 -15.26 -2.86
C PHE A 344 -4.78 -16.03 -4.16
N SER A 345 -4.81 -15.33 -5.31
CA SER A 345 -4.84 -16.01 -6.61
C SER A 345 -3.61 -16.89 -6.82
N ASN A 346 -2.42 -16.43 -6.39
CA ASN A 346 -1.18 -17.20 -6.48
C ASN A 346 -1.23 -18.53 -5.70
N CYS A 347 -2.02 -18.61 -4.62
CA CYS A 347 -2.13 -19.82 -3.81
C CYS A 347 -2.83 -20.97 -4.54
N SER A 348 -3.81 -20.67 -5.37
CA SER A 348 -4.51 -21.67 -6.19
C SER A 348 -5.05 -21.04 -7.47
N PRO A 349 -4.20 -20.82 -8.50
CA PRO A 349 -4.55 -20.04 -9.69
C PRO A 349 -5.79 -20.55 -10.45
N GLN A 350 -6.05 -21.85 -10.41
CA GLN A 350 -7.20 -22.49 -11.08
C GLN A 350 -8.52 -22.31 -10.31
N LYS A 351 -8.47 -22.03 -9.01
CA LYS A 351 -9.66 -21.93 -8.14
C LYS A 351 -9.93 -20.50 -7.68
N ILE A 352 -8.88 -19.68 -7.57
CA ILE A 352 -8.94 -18.32 -7.06
C ILE A 352 -8.51 -17.39 -8.20
N SER A 353 -9.51 -16.81 -8.87
CA SER A 353 -9.29 -15.70 -9.80
C SER A 353 -8.92 -14.43 -9.03
N PHE A 354 -8.45 -13.39 -9.72
CA PHE A 354 -8.29 -12.05 -9.14
C PHE A 354 -9.58 -11.59 -8.43
N ARG A 355 -10.74 -11.80 -9.06
CA ARG A 355 -12.03 -11.43 -8.46
C ARG A 355 -12.32 -12.22 -7.18
N THR A 356 -12.09 -13.53 -7.22
CA THR A 356 -12.31 -14.42 -6.08
C THR A 356 -11.39 -14.07 -4.93
N GLY A 357 -10.09 -13.86 -5.19
CA GLY A 357 -9.11 -13.47 -4.17
C GLY A 357 -9.46 -12.15 -3.51
N GLY A 358 -9.86 -11.16 -4.32
CA GLY A 358 -10.36 -9.89 -3.83
C GLY A 358 -11.59 -10.01 -2.91
N MET A 359 -12.55 -10.86 -3.28
CA MET A 359 -13.74 -11.10 -2.43
C MET A 359 -13.42 -11.86 -1.15
N ILE A 360 -12.44 -12.77 -1.16
CA ILE A 360 -11.94 -13.41 0.08
C ILE A 360 -11.41 -12.33 1.03
N ALA A 361 -10.62 -11.39 0.50
CA ALA A 361 -10.09 -10.28 1.27
C ALA A 361 -11.23 -9.39 1.82
N ALA A 362 -12.17 -9.02 0.96
CA ALA A 362 -13.26 -8.12 1.32
C ALA A 362 -14.22 -8.72 2.35
N VAL A 363 -14.62 -9.99 2.19
CA VAL A 363 -15.56 -10.64 3.11
C VAL A 363 -14.90 -10.90 4.46
N GLY A 364 -13.70 -11.48 4.47
CA GLY A 364 -13.10 -11.79 5.77
C GLY A 364 -12.68 -10.53 6.54
N SER A 365 -12.47 -9.37 5.89
CA SER A 365 -12.11 -8.15 6.61
C SER A 365 -13.23 -7.72 7.56
N ILE A 366 -14.48 -8.11 7.27
CA ILE A 366 -15.64 -7.91 8.15
C ILE A 366 -15.49 -8.74 9.42
N LEU A 367 -14.98 -9.98 9.31
CA LEU A 367 -14.81 -10.91 10.43
C LEU A 367 -13.77 -10.42 11.45
N LEU A 368 -12.81 -9.59 11.01
CA LEU A 368 -11.85 -8.96 11.93
C LEU A 368 -12.47 -7.87 12.80
N THR A 369 -13.68 -7.41 12.50
CA THR A 369 -14.31 -6.27 13.18
C THR A 369 -13.36 -5.05 13.24
N PRO A 370 -12.96 -4.48 12.08
CA PRO A 370 -11.85 -3.54 11.97
C PRO A 370 -12.02 -2.28 12.83
N TRP A 371 -13.26 -1.89 13.15
CA TRP A 371 -13.56 -0.82 14.09
C TRP A 371 -13.08 -1.11 15.51
N ASN A 372 -13.16 -2.36 15.98
CA ASN A 372 -12.65 -2.76 17.29
C ASN A 372 -11.12 -2.70 17.32
N LEU A 373 -10.48 -3.05 16.20
CA LEU A 373 -9.03 -2.95 16.04
C LEU A 373 -8.59 -1.47 16.03
N PHE A 374 -9.30 -0.63 15.27
CA PHE A 374 -8.93 0.78 15.11
C PHE A 374 -9.24 1.63 16.36
N ASN A 375 -10.30 1.33 17.10
CA ASN A 375 -10.68 2.12 18.27
C ASN A 375 -9.77 1.86 19.49
N SER A 376 -8.81 0.93 19.41
CA SER A 376 -7.81 0.68 20.44
C SER A 376 -6.42 1.12 19.94
N PRO A 377 -5.86 2.22 20.47
CA PRO A 377 -4.52 2.70 20.10
C PRO A 377 -3.44 1.64 20.30
N GLU A 378 -3.52 0.89 21.40
CA GLU A 378 -2.60 -0.20 21.73
C GLU A 378 -2.65 -1.30 20.67
N LEU A 379 -3.85 -1.75 20.29
CA LEU A 379 -4.02 -2.77 19.26
C LEU A 379 -3.53 -2.31 17.89
N ILE A 380 -3.71 -1.04 17.52
CA ILE A 380 -3.15 -0.49 16.27
C ILE A 380 -1.61 -0.55 16.29
N HIS A 381 -0.97 -0.08 17.36
CA HIS A 381 0.49 -0.06 17.47
C HIS A 381 1.06 -1.48 17.44
N TYR A 382 0.52 -2.40 18.25
CA TYR A 382 0.91 -3.81 18.20
C TYR A 382 0.70 -4.43 16.82
N THR A 383 -0.40 -4.08 16.14
CA THR A 383 -0.62 -4.53 14.77
C THR A 383 0.50 -4.04 13.87
N LEU A 384 0.75 -2.73 13.81
CA LEU A 384 1.81 -2.13 12.98
C LEU A 384 3.20 -2.75 13.22
N ASP A 385 3.57 -2.98 14.47
CA ASP A 385 4.87 -3.56 14.82
C ASP A 385 4.99 -5.01 14.36
N VAL A 386 3.94 -5.81 14.57
CA VAL A 386 3.86 -7.18 14.06
C VAL A 386 3.94 -7.18 12.53
N LEU A 387 3.21 -6.30 11.85
CA LEU A 387 3.26 -6.17 10.39
C LEU A 387 4.68 -5.84 9.90
N GLY A 388 5.37 -4.89 10.55
CA GLY A 388 6.74 -4.50 10.25
C GLY A 388 7.72 -5.67 10.39
N ALA A 389 7.57 -6.47 11.45
CA ALA A 389 8.37 -7.66 11.71
C ALA A 389 8.24 -8.74 10.62
N PHE A 390 7.11 -8.82 9.92
CA PHE A 390 6.92 -9.73 8.79
C PHE A 390 7.37 -9.15 7.45
N ILE A 391 7.05 -7.88 7.18
CA ILE A 391 7.31 -7.25 5.88
C ILE A 391 8.80 -6.96 5.66
N GLY A 392 9.51 -6.49 6.69
CA GLY A 392 10.92 -6.15 6.61
C GLY A 392 11.79 -7.32 6.08
N PRO A 393 11.74 -8.51 6.71
CA PRO A 393 12.49 -9.67 6.25
C PRO A 393 12.17 -10.09 4.82
N LEU A 394 10.89 -10.06 4.43
CA LEU A 394 10.49 -10.38 3.06
C LEU A 394 11.12 -9.44 2.06
N PHE A 395 11.06 -8.12 2.31
CA PHE A 395 11.71 -7.13 1.48
C PHE A 395 13.21 -7.39 1.36
N GLY A 396 13.90 -7.60 2.50
CA GLY A 396 15.34 -7.87 2.53
C GLY A 396 15.74 -9.09 1.71
N ILE A 397 15.00 -10.20 1.83
CA ILE A 397 15.23 -11.43 1.08
C ILE A 397 15.06 -11.19 -0.43
N LEU A 398 13.96 -10.56 -0.84
CA LEU A 398 13.67 -10.34 -2.27
C LEU A 398 14.69 -9.42 -2.94
N ILE A 399 15.08 -8.33 -2.28
CA ILE A 399 16.10 -7.42 -2.80
C ILE A 399 17.47 -8.10 -2.86
N ALA A 400 17.86 -8.85 -1.83
CA ALA A 400 19.12 -9.59 -1.82
C ALA A 400 19.14 -10.66 -2.92
N ASP A 401 18.06 -11.41 -3.09
CA ASP A 401 17.93 -12.44 -4.12
C ASP A 401 18.10 -11.83 -5.52
N PHE A 402 17.29 -10.84 -5.86
CA PHE A 402 17.29 -10.27 -7.19
C PHE A 402 18.59 -9.52 -7.51
N TYR A 403 19.04 -8.59 -6.65
CA TYR A 403 20.20 -7.73 -6.98
C TYR A 403 21.55 -8.37 -6.68
N LEU A 404 21.68 -9.19 -5.62
CA LEU A 404 22.97 -9.69 -5.16
C LEU A 404 23.24 -11.14 -5.59
N ILE A 405 22.21 -12.01 -5.56
CA ILE A 405 22.37 -13.44 -5.89
C ILE A 405 22.14 -13.69 -7.38
N LYS A 406 21.00 -13.25 -7.91
CA LYS A 406 20.58 -13.42 -9.32
C LYS A 406 21.03 -12.27 -10.22
N ARG A 407 21.67 -11.23 -9.66
CA ARG A 407 22.32 -10.11 -10.39
C ARG A 407 21.41 -9.40 -11.41
N GLY A 408 20.15 -9.26 -11.07
CA GLY A 408 19.14 -8.56 -11.88
C GLY A 408 18.54 -9.38 -13.02
N GLN A 409 18.73 -10.69 -13.02
CA GLN A 409 18.15 -11.60 -14.03
C GLN A 409 16.89 -12.27 -13.50
N VAL A 410 15.86 -12.36 -14.34
CA VAL A 410 14.63 -13.12 -14.11
C VAL A 410 14.41 -14.06 -15.30
N PHE A 411 14.20 -15.34 -15.05
CA PHE A 411 13.84 -16.32 -16.08
C PHE A 411 12.32 -16.52 -16.06
N VAL A 412 11.60 -15.77 -16.89
CA VAL A 412 10.14 -15.65 -16.78
C VAL A 412 9.43 -17.00 -16.91
N ASP A 413 9.82 -17.83 -17.88
CA ASP A 413 9.18 -19.13 -18.10
C ASP A 413 9.39 -20.09 -16.91
N ASP A 414 10.58 -20.05 -16.29
CA ASP A 414 10.89 -20.86 -15.10
C ASP A 414 10.03 -20.45 -13.89
N LEU A 415 9.44 -19.24 -13.86
CA LEU A 415 8.48 -18.85 -12.80
C LEU A 415 7.17 -19.64 -12.89
N PHE A 416 6.91 -20.31 -14.01
CA PHE A 416 5.70 -21.10 -14.26
C PHE A 416 6.00 -22.58 -14.53
N ASP A 417 7.23 -23.03 -14.27
CA ASP A 417 7.67 -24.42 -14.37
C ASP A 417 7.68 -25.09 -12.98
N ASP A 418 6.76 -26.03 -12.74
CA ASP A 418 6.69 -26.83 -11.51
C ASP A 418 7.39 -28.19 -11.63
N THR A 419 8.28 -28.36 -12.61
CA THR A 419 9.08 -29.57 -12.76
C THR A 419 10.43 -29.44 -12.03
N PRO A 420 11.06 -30.57 -11.66
CA PRO A 420 12.40 -30.56 -11.05
C PRO A 420 13.52 -29.94 -11.89
N LYS A 421 13.26 -29.66 -13.18
CA LYS A 421 14.22 -29.03 -14.10
C LYS A 421 14.15 -27.50 -14.05
N GLY A 422 13.03 -26.94 -13.59
CA GLY A 422 12.82 -25.50 -13.52
C GLY A 422 13.79 -24.85 -12.53
N LYS A 423 14.32 -23.68 -12.88
CA LYS A 423 15.34 -22.99 -12.06
C LYS A 423 14.87 -22.60 -10.66
N TYR A 424 13.56 -22.41 -10.50
CA TYR A 424 12.94 -22.02 -9.25
C TYR A 424 12.21 -23.18 -8.55
N TRP A 425 12.52 -24.43 -8.93
CA TRP A 425 12.00 -25.61 -8.25
C TRP A 425 12.62 -25.81 -6.87
N TYR A 426 13.92 -25.56 -6.70
CA TYR A 426 14.65 -25.80 -5.45
C TYR A 426 14.40 -27.23 -4.91
N ARG A 427 13.93 -27.35 -3.65
CA ARG A 427 13.58 -28.63 -3.03
C ARG A 427 12.06 -28.76 -2.97
N ASN A 428 11.49 -29.57 -3.86
CA ASN A 428 10.05 -29.82 -3.94
C ASN A 428 9.19 -28.54 -4.12
N GLY A 429 9.71 -27.53 -4.83
CA GLY A 429 9.07 -26.24 -5.06
C GLY A 429 9.30 -25.19 -3.97
N PHE A 430 10.14 -25.48 -2.96
CA PHE A 430 10.45 -24.57 -1.85
C PHE A 430 11.96 -24.32 -1.76
N ASN A 431 12.33 -23.05 -1.57
CA ASN A 431 13.71 -22.66 -1.25
C ASN A 431 13.94 -22.69 0.27
N PRO A 432 14.60 -23.73 0.82
CA PRO A 432 14.85 -23.82 2.26
C PRO A 432 15.74 -22.69 2.79
N LYS A 433 16.57 -22.06 1.95
CA LYS A 433 17.44 -20.95 2.36
C LYS A 433 16.66 -19.66 2.56
N ALA A 434 15.68 -19.39 1.71
CA ALA A 434 14.78 -18.23 1.87
C ALA A 434 13.92 -18.39 3.13
N ILE A 435 13.36 -19.58 3.34
CA ILE A 435 12.56 -19.89 4.54
C ILE A 435 13.45 -19.84 5.79
N GLY A 436 14.65 -20.40 5.73
CA GLY A 436 15.65 -20.38 6.81
C GLY A 436 16.18 -18.99 7.14
N ALA A 437 16.09 -18.02 6.22
CA ALA A 437 16.35 -16.61 6.51
C ALA A 437 15.11 -15.90 7.08
N LEU A 438 13.92 -16.23 6.58
CA LEU A 438 12.66 -15.59 6.97
C LEU A 438 12.30 -15.91 8.41
N VAL A 439 12.24 -17.19 8.78
CA VAL A 439 11.71 -17.62 10.09
C VAL A 439 12.48 -17.01 11.27
N PRO A 440 13.83 -17.05 11.31
CA PRO A 440 14.57 -16.43 12.41
C PRO A 440 14.43 -14.90 12.43
N SER A 441 14.42 -14.26 11.27
CA SER A 441 14.29 -12.80 11.18
C SER A 441 12.94 -12.31 11.70
N VAL A 442 11.86 -13.01 11.34
CA VAL A 442 10.51 -12.75 11.86
C VAL A 442 10.45 -13.03 13.36
N ALA A 443 11.00 -14.15 13.83
CA ALA A 443 11.01 -14.49 15.25
C ALA A 443 11.69 -13.40 16.09
N VAL A 444 12.85 -12.90 15.64
CA VAL A 444 13.54 -11.77 16.30
C VAL A 444 12.68 -10.51 16.28
N GLY A 445 12.06 -10.17 15.14
CA GLY A 445 11.17 -9.01 15.03
C GLY A 445 9.97 -9.08 15.97
N LEU A 446 9.34 -10.26 16.11
CA LEU A 446 8.23 -10.47 17.03
C LEU A 446 8.68 -10.40 18.50
N ILE A 447 9.84 -10.96 18.84
CA ILE A 447 10.42 -10.82 20.19
C ILE A 447 10.62 -9.35 20.55
N ILE A 448 11.15 -8.54 19.63
CA ILE A 448 11.30 -7.09 19.83
C ILE A 448 9.94 -6.41 20.02
N SER A 449 8.93 -6.81 19.25
CA SER A 449 7.59 -6.20 19.28
C SER A 449 6.78 -6.55 20.53
N PHE A 450 6.97 -7.75 21.10
CA PHE A 450 6.17 -8.21 22.25
C PHE A 450 6.84 -8.01 23.61
N ILE A 451 8.14 -7.67 23.66
CA ILE A 451 8.83 -7.38 24.92
C ILE A 451 8.75 -5.88 25.21
N PRO A 452 8.05 -5.44 26.27
CA PRO A 452 7.87 -4.01 26.57
C PRO A 452 9.18 -3.23 26.68
N ALA A 453 10.23 -3.87 27.22
CA ALA A 453 11.56 -3.27 27.35
C ALA A 453 12.24 -2.95 26.01
N LEU A 454 11.75 -3.51 24.90
CA LEU A 454 12.30 -3.35 23.55
C LEU A 454 11.40 -2.50 22.64
N HIS A 455 10.31 -1.90 23.15
CA HIS A 455 9.38 -1.11 22.34
C HIS A 455 10.05 0.05 21.58
N GLU A 456 11.03 0.72 22.18
CA GLU A 456 11.81 1.77 21.49
C GLU A 456 12.52 1.24 20.23
N VAL A 457 12.97 -0.02 20.28
CA VAL A 457 13.61 -0.72 19.16
C VAL A 457 12.57 -1.23 18.15
N ALA A 458 11.33 -1.52 18.58
CA ALA A 458 10.24 -1.98 17.72
C ALA A 458 9.87 -0.97 16.63
N ASN A 459 10.06 0.33 16.89
CA ASN A 459 9.92 1.39 15.88
C ASN A 459 10.83 1.19 14.65
N PHE A 460 11.92 0.44 14.80
CA PHE A 460 12.89 0.11 13.74
C PHE A 460 12.74 -1.33 13.22
N SER A 461 11.69 -2.06 13.62
CA SER A 461 11.44 -3.47 13.28
C SER A 461 11.55 -3.75 11.78
N TRP A 462 11.05 -2.85 10.93
CA TRP A 462 11.16 -2.99 9.48
C TRP A 462 12.61 -3.02 9.01
N PHE A 463 13.44 -2.05 9.43
CA PHE A 463 14.86 -1.99 9.03
C PHE A 463 15.66 -3.16 9.59
N ILE A 464 15.43 -3.52 10.85
CA ILE A 464 16.03 -4.68 11.49
C ILE A 464 15.67 -5.94 10.70
N GLY A 465 14.40 -6.10 10.35
CA GLY A 465 13.90 -7.19 9.53
C GLY A 465 14.56 -7.24 8.15
N VAL A 466 14.67 -6.11 7.44
CA VAL A 466 15.34 -6.02 6.13
C VAL A 466 16.79 -6.48 6.22
N LEU A 467 17.52 -6.00 7.23
CA LEU A 467 18.92 -6.37 7.43
C LEU A 467 19.07 -7.85 7.79
N LEU A 468 18.31 -8.34 8.76
CA LEU A 468 18.36 -9.74 9.18
C LEU A 468 17.98 -10.68 8.04
N GLY A 469 16.86 -10.44 7.36
CA GLY A 469 16.40 -11.27 6.25
C GLY A 469 17.37 -11.23 5.07
N GLY A 470 17.80 -10.03 4.66
CA GLY A 470 18.69 -9.85 3.52
C GLY A 470 20.10 -10.41 3.75
N ILE A 471 20.71 -10.14 4.92
CA ILE A 471 22.07 -10.62 5.24
C ILE A 471 22.06 -12.13 5.44
N THR A 472 21.10 -12.67 6.19
CA THR A 472 21.00 -14.12 6.44
C THR A 472 20.78 -14.87 5.13
N TYR A 473 19.87 -14.38 4.27
CA TYR A 473 19.63 -15.01 2.98
C TYR A 473 20.86 -14.94 2.07
N ARG A 474 21.51 -13.77 1.99
CA ARG A 474 22.74 -13.62 1.22
C ARG A 474 23.83 -14.59 1.66
N TRP A 475 23.94 -14.84 2.97
CA TRP A 475 24.91 -15.79 3.51
C TRP A 475 24.54 -17.24 3.17
N LEU A 476 23.28 -17.64 3.38
CA LEU A 476 22.79 -18.99 3.07
C LEU A 476 22.83 -19.32 1.57
N ALA A 477 22.50 -18.36 0.71
CA ALA A 477 22.41 -18.50 -0.75
C ALA A 477 23.71 -18.13 -1.49
N ARG A 478 24.83 -17.95 -0.78
CA ARG A 478 26.11 -17.46 -1.36
C ARG A 478 26.65 -18.31 -2.52
N GLU A 479 26.34 -19.59 -2.54
CA GLU A 479 26.77 -20.56 -3.56
C GLU A 479 25.85 -20.58 -4.79
N GLU A 480 24.66 -19.97 -4.74
CA GLU A 480 23.67 -19.95 -5.83
C GLU A 480 23.80 -18.72 -6.74
N ARG A 481 24.96 -18.05 -6.69
CA ARG A 481 25.22 -16.85 -7.50
C ARG A 481 25.10 -17.20 -8.97
N ALA A 482 24.20 -16.52 -9.67
CA ALA A 482 24.09 -16.66 -11.10
C ALA A 482 25.39 -16.19 -11.77
N VAL A 483 25.93 -17.00 -12.68
CA VAL A 483 26.98 -16.56 -13.59
C VAL A 483 26.37 -15.50 -14.49
N VAL A 484 27.06 -14.37 -14.66
CA VAL A 484 26.60 -13.32 -15.57
C VAL A 484 26.75 -13.85 -16.98
N THR A 485 25.70 -14.49 -17.50
CA THR A 485 25.62 -14.82 -18.92
C THR A 485 25.28 -13.52 -19.64
N THR A 486 26.19 -13.00 -20.44
CA THR A 486 25.95 -11.92 -21.40
C THR A 486 25.03 -12.43 -22.52
N SER A 487 23.76 -12.71 -22.20
CA SER A 487 22.75 -12.86 -23.25
C SER A 487 22.25 -11.46 -23.62
N HIS A 488 22.59 -11.01 -24.83
CA HIS A 488 21.99 -9.82 -25.41
C HIS A 488 20.47 -9.95 -25.37
N PHE A 489 19.81 -9.02 -24.69
CA PHE A 489 18.36 -8.87 -24.73
C PHE A 489 17.95 -8.48 -26.16
N ASN A 490 17.42 -9.43 -26.93
CA ASN A 490 16.64 -9.09 -28.12
C ASN A 490 15.28 -8.57 -27.65
N THR A 491 15.13 -7.26 -27.64
CA THR A 491 13.89 -6.52 -27.35
C THR A 491 12.92 -6.56 -28.53
N ASN A 492 12.79 -7.70 -29.21
CA ASN A 492 11.77 -7.90 -30.23
C ASN A 492 10.52 -8.53 -29.58
N VAL A 493 9.87 -7.78 -28.69
CA VAL A 493 8.42 -7.91 -28.56
C VAL A 493 7.87 -7.21 -29.79
N ALA A 494 7.25 -7.98 -30.66
CA ALA A 494 6.72 -7.52 -31.94
C ALA A 494 5.85 -6.27 -31.73
N ALA A 495 6.39 -5.11 -32.09
CA ALA A 495 5.58 -4.01 -32.55
C ALA A 495 4.97 -4.44 -33.88
N GLN A 496 3.81 -5.10 -33.82
CA GLN A 496 2.98 -5.24 -35.01
C GLN A 496 2.46 -3.85 -35.37
N LYS A 497 3.05 -3.28 -36.42
CA LYS A 497 2.47 -2.24 -37.27
C LYS A 497 1.20 -2.85 -37.90
N GLU A 498 0.03 -2.37 -37.55
CA GLU A 498 -0.80 -1.29 -38.12
C GLU A 498 -2.15 -1.27 -37.41
#